data_AF-A0A6P7TVS1-F1
#
_entry.id   AF-A0A6P7TVS1-F1
#
_cell.length_a   1.000
_cell.length_b   1.000
_cell.length_c   1.000
_cell.angle_alpha   90.00
_cell.angle_beta   90.00
_cell.angle_gamma   90.00
#
_symmetry.space_group_name_H-M   'P 1'
#
loop_
_entity.id
_entity.type
_entity.pdbx_description
1 polymer ?
#
loop_
_entity_poly.entity_id
_entity_poly.type
_entity_poly.pdbx_seq_one_letter_code
_entity_poly.pdbx_strand_id
1 'polypeptide(L)'
;MAEDCLTHAENKLSSLSLADQDAVSCHHCNNDEYDSNCKNCCSKLDGRNEEEKLDHVKETYNSESEDDSGGNFEDTDEQIHKATEGATAPSTDDEYHSADEGDIQVDEELLKNMEETLSDEEKKERQECAQQFKEKGNQEFKAGNFQEAMKLYSKALQTCPLAFSKDRAIMYSNRAAAFMRMQKNKKAIEDSCSALELNPDYLKALLRRAELYEKEDKLEDALQDYKKIVEMDPSQHGARAACLRLPGQIEERNEKLKAEMMGKLKDLGNMILKPFGLSTDNFQMQKDPQSGSYSVNFKQNVNAT
;
A
#
# COMPACT_ATOMS: atom_id res chain seq x y z
N MET A 1 -35.98 -0.09 3.94
CA MET A 1 -35.08 -0.20 5.11
C MET A 1 -33.71 0.43 4.86
N ALA A 2 -32.93 0.01 3.85
CA ALA A 2 -31.65 0.67 3.56
C ALA A 2 -31.78 2.06 2.87
N GLU A 3 -32.85 2.29 2.10
CA GLU A 3 -33.22 3.63 1.60
C GLU A 3 -33.70 4.55 2.75
N ASP A 4 -34.24 3.97 3.82
CA ASP A 4 -34.72 4.69 5.01
C ASP A 4 -33.55 5.19 5.88
N CYS A 5 -32.45 4.43 5.97
CA CYS A 5 -31.24 4.87 6.66
C CYS A 5 -30.55 6.05 5.94
N LEU A 6 -30.55 6.05 4.60
CA LEU A 6 -30.06 7.15 3.78
C LEU A 6 -30.89 8.42 3.98
N THR A 7 -32.21 8.30 3.84
CA THR A 7 -33.10 9.45 4.05
C THR A 7 -33.05 9.96 5.48
N HIS A 8 -32.87 9.12 6.51
CA HIS A 8 -32.75 9.61 7.88
C HIS A 8 -31.42 10.35 8.12
N ALA A 9 -30.29 9.84 7.61
CA ALA A 9 -28.99 10.49 7.76
C ALA A 9 -28.88 11.78 6.92
N GLU A 10 -29.36 11.76 5.67
CA GLU A 10 -29.36 12.92 4.76
C GLU A 10 -30.35 14.00 5.20
N ASN A 11 -31.54 13.64 5.69
CA ASN A 11 -32.51 14.63 6.20
C ASN A 11 -32.06 15.28 7.51
N LYS A 12 -31.27 14.58 8.36
CA LYS A 12 -30.69 15.16 9.57
C LYS A 12 -29.52 16.11 9.23
N LEU A 13 -28.72 15.77 8.21
CA LEU A 13 -27.68 16.66 7.67
C LEU A 13 -28.25 17.93 7.01
N SER A 14 -29.39 17.83 6.34
CA SER A 14 -30.10 18.98 5.75
C SER A 14 -30.76 19.90 6.81
N SER A 15 -30.78 19.51 8.08
CA SER A 15 -31.37 20.28 9.18
C SER A 15 -30.35 21.10 10.00
N LEU A 16 -29.06 20.97 9.69
CA LEU A 16 -28.03 21.89 10.17
C LEU A 16 -28.16 23.22 9.40
N SER A 17 -28.25 24.32 10.13
CA SER A 17 -28.71 25.62 9.63
C SER A 17 -27.91 26.16 8.44
N LEU A 18 -28.62 26.86 7.55
CA LEU A 18 -28.18 27.68 6.40
C LEU A 18 -27.10 28.75 6.67
N ALA A 19 -26.34 28.66 7.76
CA ALA A 19 -25.33 29.63 8.16
C ALA A 19 -23.89 29.29 7.73
N ASP A 20 -23.61 28.06 7.26
CA ASP A 20 -22.23 27.63 6.90
C ASP A 20 -21.96 27.52 5.38
N GLN A 21 -22.87 28.00 4.52
CA GLN A 21 -22.70 27.93 3.06
C GLN A 21 -21.87 29.07 2.43
N ASP A 22 -21.38 30.04 3.21
CA ASP A 22 -20.58 31.16 2.71
C ASP A 22 -19.10 31.08 3.17
N ALA A 23 -18.39 30.04 2.74
CA ALA A 23 -16.92 30.02 2.75
C ALA A 23 -16.35 29.22 1.57
N VAL A 24 -16.89 29.40 0.36
CA VAL A 24 -16.28 28.90 -0.88
C VAL A 24 -16.02 30.07 -1.82
N SER A 25 -14.88 30.72 -1.64
CA SER A 25 -14.18 31.50 -2.67
C SER A 25 -12.82 31.97 -2.14
N CYS A 26 -11.74 31.30 -2.52
CA CYS A 26 -10.58 31.90 -3.20
C CYS A 26 -9.38 30.93 -3.22
N HIS A 27 -9.19 30.31 -4.38
CA HIS A 27 -7.94 30.17 -5.13
C HIS A 27 -6.54 30.31 -4.46
N HIS A 28 -5.68 29.36 -4.87
CA HIS A 28 -4.21 29.27 -4.81
C HIS A 28 -3.57 28.62 -3.59
N CYS A 29 -3.29 27.31 -3.69
CA CYS A 29 -1.97 26.77 -3.37
C CYS A 29 -1.60 25.68 -4.38
N ASN A 30 -0.41 25.84 -4.96
CA ASN A 30 0.16 25.08 -6.05
C ASN A 30 0.61 23.67 -5.62
N ASN A 31 0.66 22.79 -6.64
CA ASN A 31 1.44 21.56 -6.70
C ASN A 31 2.86 21.72 -6.12
N ASP A 32 3.34 20.68 -5.40
CA ASP A 32 4.72 20.12 -5.41
C ASP A 32 5.17 19.42 -4.10
N GLU A 33 4.28 19.06 -3.15
CA GLU A 33 4.70 18.40 -1.87
C GLU A 33 4.07 17.03 -1.55
N TYR A 34 3.41 16.36 -2.51
CA TYR A 34 2.64 15.12 -2.21
C TYR A 34 3.44 13.80 -2.26
N ASP A 35 4.78 13.83 -2.39
CA ASP A 35 5.63 12.62 -2.52
C ASP A 35 6.43 12.28 -1.23
N SER A 36 6.32 13.09 -0.19
CA SER A 36 7.09 12.93 1.07
C SER A 36 6.29 12.28 2.22
N ASN A 37 4.96 12.31 2.19
CA ASN A 37 4.13 11.76 3.26
C ASN A 37 3.91 10.24 3.20
N CYS A 38 4.01 9.61 2.03
CA CYS A 38 3.90 8.15 1.92
C CYS A 38 5.16 7.42 2.47
N LYS A 39 6.34 8.05 2.39
CA LYS A 39 7.60 7.51 2.96
C LYS A 39 7.68 7.63 4.49
N ASN A 40 6.96 8.57 5.09
CA ASN A 40 7.02 8.86 6.53
C ASN A 40 5.97 8.10 7.37
N CYS A 41 4.92 7.53 6.76
CA CYS A 41 3.98 6.63 7.45
C CYS A 41 4.49 5.17 7.51
N CYS A 42 5.16 4.67 6.46
CA CYS A 42 5.66 3.27 6.45
C CYS A 42 6.87 3.03 7.36
N SER A 43 7.62 4.06 7.77
CA SER A 43 8.87 3.93 8.53
C SER A 43 8.72 4.01 10.06
N LYS A 44 7.50 4.17 10.60
CA LYS A 44 7.25 4.40 12.04
C LYS A 44 6.78 3.18 12.85
N LEU A 45 6.87 1.95 12.30
CA LEU A 45 6.49 0.74 13.06
C LEU A 45 7.60 0.17 13.95
N ASP A 46 8.81 0.72 13.95
CA ASP A 46 9.89 0.24 14.83
C ASP A 46 10.18 1.21 15.97
N GLY A 47 9.79 0.82 17.18
CA GLY A 47 10.26 1.46 18.39
C GLY A 47 9.30 1.37 19.57
N ARG A 48 9.15 0.18 20.16
CA ARG A 48 8.86 0.03 21.59
C ARG A 48 9.38 -1.31 22.12
N ASN A 49 10.20 -1.17 23.16
CA ASN A 49 11.02 -2.20 23.79
C ASN A 49 10.23 -3.43 24.27
N GLU A 50 10.91 -4.57 24.17
CA GLU A 50 10.62 -5.79 24.92
C GLU A 50 10.65 -5.54 26.44
N GLU A 51 9.94 -6.42 27.14
CA GLU A 51 9.75 -6.56 28.60
C GLU A 51 8.51 -5.89 29.22
N GLU A 52 7.66 -6.76 29.79
CA GLU A 52 6.56 -6.51 30.73
C GLU A 52 5.15 -6.19 30.16
N LYS A 53 4.41 -7.22 29.74
CA LYS A 53 3.50 -7.95 30.65
C LYS A 53 2.65 -9.00 29.92
N LEU A 54 2.93 -10.26 30.27
CA LEU A 54 1.94 -11.34 30.33
C LEU A 54 0.81 -10.97 31.33
N ASP A 55 -0.32 -11.63 31.13
CA ASP A 55 -1.54 -11.67 31.96
C ASP A 55 -2.58 -10.56 31.73
N HIS A 56 -3.24 -10.62 30.55
CA HIS A 56 -4.71 -10.73 30.50
C HIS A 56 -5.22 -11.10 29.08
N VAL A 57 -4.99 -12.34 28.63
CA VAL A 57 -5.65 -12.87 27.41
C VAL A 57 -6.08 -14.31 27.63
N LYS A 58 -7.21 -14.49 28.33
CA LYS A 58 -8.09 -15.67 28.25
C LYS A 58 -9.48 -15.26 28.70
N GLU A 59 -10.24 -14.65 27.81
CA GLU A 59 -11.73 -14.60 27.78
C GLU A 59 -12.17 -13.55 26.75
N THR A 60 -12.22 -13.99 25.49
CA THR A 60 -13.03 -13.48 24.34
C THR A 60 -12.41 -13.94 22.99
N TYR A 61 -11.88 -15.15 22.97
CA TYR A 61 -11.65 -15.93 21.75
C TYR A 61 -12.65 -17.09 21.82
N ASN A 62 -13.91 -16.80 21.49
CA ASN A 62 -15.01 -17.74 21.16
C ASN A 62 -16.36 -17.01 21.22
N SER A 63 -16.62 -16.13 20.25
CA SER A 63 -17.97 -15.81 19.75
C SER A 63 -17.85 -14.66 18.76
N GLU A 64 -17.51 -14.96 17.51
CA GLU A 64 -17.83 -14.16 16.32
C GLU A 64 -17.26 -14.92 15.12
N SER A 65 -17.82 -16.11 14.90
CA SER A 65 -17.66 -16.86 13.67
C SER A 65 -18.82 -16.50 12.74
N GLU A 66 -18.45 -16.31 11.48
CA GLU A 66 -19.26 -16.63 10.29
C GLU A 66 -20.28 -15.57 9.86
N ASP A 67 -19.80 -14.58 9.12
CA ASP A 67 -20.33 -14.22 7.78
C ASP A 67 -19.44 -13.15 7.12
N ASP A 68 -18.14 -13.42 7.00
CA ASP A 68 -17.27 -12.70 6.05
C ASP A 68 -16.92 -13.64 4.90
N SER A 69 -17.94 -14.01 4.14
CA SER A 69 -17.78 -14.79 2.90
C SER A 69 -17.24 -13.92 1.76
N GLY A 70 -16.30 -13.00 2.02
CA GLY A 70 -15.46 -12.38 1.01
C GLY A 70 -14.34 -13.32 0.61
N GLY A 71 -14.68 -14.37 -0.17
CA GLY A 71 -13.76 -15.31 -0.85
C GLY A 71 -12.68 -15.94 0.02
N ASN A 72 -12.77 -17.26 0.26
CA ASN A 72 -11.58 -18.03 0.60
C ASN A 72 -10.51 -17.75 -0.46
N PHE A 73 -9.44 -17.07 -0.07
CA PHE A 73 -8.20 -17.06 -0.84
C PHE A 73 -7.35 -18.24 -0.36
N GLU A 74 -7.91 -19.43 -0.53
CA GLU A 74 -7.19 -20.69 -0.60
C GLU A 74 -7.77 -21.41 -1.84
N ASP A 75 -6.87 -21.80 -2.74
CA ASP A 75 -7.09 -22.43 -4.04
C ASP A 75 -7.69 -21.59 -5.17
N THR A 76 -6.84 -20.80 -5.84
CA THR A 76 -6.66 -20.93 -7.30
C THR A 76 -5.23 -20.52 -7.69
N ASP A 77 -4.25 -21.35 -7.33
CA ASP A 77 -2.97 -21.40 -8.05
C ASP A 77 -2.97 -22.65 -8.95
N GLU A 78 -3.81 -22.64 -9.99
CA GLU A 78 -3.69 -23.58 -11.10
C GLU A 78 -4.46 -23.06 -12.32
N GLN A 79 -3.81 -22.15 -13.08
CA GLN A 79 -3.92 -21.93 -14.54
C GLN A 79 -3.61 -20.47 -14.92
N ILE A 80 -2.36 -20.03 -14.77
CA ILE A 80 -1.81 -18.99 -15.64
C ILE A 80 -0.44 -19.44 -16.16
N HIS A 81 -0.46 -20.43 -17.04
CA HIS A 81 0.59 -20.62 -18.04
C HIS A 81 -0.07 -21.09 -19.34
N LYS A 82 -0.12 -20.20 -20.34
CA LYS A 82 0.21 -20.41 -21.77
C LYS A 82 -0.64 -19.50 -22.68
N ALA A 83 0.04 -18.91 -23.67
CA ALA A 83 -0.38 -17.96 -24.71
C ALA A 83 -0.32 -16.48 -24.29
N THR A 84 0.44 -15.57 -24.94
CA THR A 84 1.00 -15.58 -26.30
C THR A 84 2.13 -14.56 -26.43
N GLU A 85 3.15 -14.95 -27.18
CA GLU A 85 4.16 -14.08 -27.79
C GLU A 85 3.52 -13.16 -28.83
N GLY A 86 4.04 -11.93 -28.95
CA GLY A 86 3.87 -11.11 -30.15
C GLY A 86 2.96 -9.89 -30.01
N ALA A 87 3.42 -8.83 -29.35
CA ALA A 87 2.98 -7.47 -29.66
C ALA A 87 4.12 -6.48 -29.38
N THR A 88 4.62 -5.89 -30.47
CA THR A 88 5.59 -4.81 -30.50
C THR A 88 5.09 -3.58 -29.76
N ALA A 89 5.92 -3.03 -28.87
CA ALA A 89 5.69 -1.78 -28.17
C ALA A 89 5.65 -0.57 -29.13
N PRO A 90 4.76 0.40 -28.88
CA PRO A 90 5.06 1.79 -29.16
C PRO A 90 5.32 2.53 -27.84
N SER A 91 6.49 3.15 -27.76
CA SER A 91 6.83 4.20 -26.80
C SER A 91 6.08 5.48 -27.14
N THR A 92 5.28 6.00 -26.22
CA THR A 92 4.97 7.43 -26.09
C THR A 92 4.54 7.70 -24.65
N ASP A 93 5.36 8.48 -23.94
CA ASP A 93 5.06 9.07 -22.64
C ASP A 93 3.90 10.06 -22.80
N ASP A 94 2.70 9.66 -22.39
CA ASP A 94 1.57 10.55 -22.16
C ASP A 94 0.78 10.02 -20.96
N GLU A 95 1.12 10.50 -19.75
CA GLU A 95 0.33 10.29 -18.54
C GLU A 95 -1.01 11.03 -18.68
N TYR A 96 -1.99 10.34 -19.28
CA TYR A 96 -3.38 10.75 -19.22
C TYR A 96 -3.93 10.44 -17.82
N HIS A 97 -4.03 11.47 -16.97
CA HIS A 97 -4.85 11.44 -15.77
C HIS A 97 -6.33 11.29 -16.18
N SER A 98 -6.77 10.05 -16.38
CA SER A 98 -8.19 9.73 -16.32
C SER A 98 -8.64 9.99 -14.88
N ALA A 99 -9.32 11.12 -14.67
CA ALA A 99 -10.05 11.38 -13.45
C ALA A 99 -11.08 10.25 -13.29
N ASP A 100 -10.79 9.33 -12.39
CA ASP A 100 -11.64 8.20 -12.06
C ASP A 100 -12.87 8.73 -11.32
N GLU A 101 -13.95 9.03 -12.06
CA GLU A 101 -15.20 9.68 -11.62
C GLU A 101 -16.02 8.93 -10.53
N GLY A 102 -15.38 8.10 -9.70
CA GLY A 102 -16.08 7.33 -8.66
C GLY A 102 -15.30 7.08 -7.38
N ASP A 103 -14.04 7.51 -7.28
CA ASP A 103 -13.27 7.36 -6.04
C ASP A 103 -13.58 8.51 -5.09
N ILE A 104 -14.53 8.27 -4.18
CA ILE A 104 -14.93 9.25 -3.19
C ILE A 104 -13.88 9.26 -2.08
N GLN A 105 -13.05 10.30 -2.04
CA GLN A 105 -12.12 10.51 -0.93
C GLN A 105 -12.91 10.70 0.38
N VAL A 106 -12.44 10.04 1.43
CA VAL A 106 -13.04 10.11 2.76
C VAL A 106 -12.37 11.28 3.49
N ASP A 107 -13.12 12.35 3.73
CA ASP A 107 -12.64 13.49 4.52
C ASP A 107 -12.69 13.12 6.01
N GLU A 108 -11.54 12.73 6.55
CA GLU A 108 -11.41 12.32 7.95
C GLU A 108 -11.58 13.48 8.93
N GLU A 109 -11.26 14.72 8.53
CA GLU A 109 -11.42 15.90 9.38
C GLU A 109 -12.89 16.26 9.54
N LEU A 110 -13.65 16.22 8.44
CA LEU A 110 -15.10 16.38 8.49
C LEU A 110 -15.76 15.30 9.35
N LEU A 111 -15.36 14.04 9.17
CA LEU A 111 -15.87 12.92 9.98
C LEU A 111 -15.63 13.12 11.48
N LYS A 112 -14.43 13.59 11.83
CA LYS A 112 -14.06 13.86 13.21
C LYS A 112 -14.93 14.96 13.83
N ASN A 113 -15.08 16.08 13.14
CA ASN A 113 -15.90 17.20 13.60
C ASN A 113 -17.37 16.80 13.77
N MET A 114 -17.90 15.98 12.84
CA MET A 114 -19.25 15.43 12.98
C MET A 114 -19.36 14.53 14.21
N GLU A 115 -18.40 13.65 14.44
CA GLU A 115 -18.44 12.67 15.52
C GLU A 115 -18.39 13.30 16.93
N GLU A 116 -17.75 14.47 17.10
CA GLU A 116 -17.71 15.19 18.38
C GLU A 116 -19.10 15.57 18.90
N THR A 117 -20.09 15.68 18.02
CA THR A 117 -21.46 16.09 18.36
C THR A 117 -22.44 14.92 18.50
N LEU A 118 -22.05 13.70 18.12
CA LEU A 118 -22.93 12.53 18.09
C LEU A 118 -23.00 11.82 19.45
N SER A 119 -24.21 11.37 19.84
CA SER A 119 -24.37 10.48 20.99
C SER A 119 -23.85 9.07 20.69
N ASP A 120 -23.60 8.27 21.73
CA ASP A 120 -23.17 6.88 21.56
C ASP A 120 -24.22 6.02 20.82
N GLU A 121 -25.52 6.30 21.01
CA GLU A 121 -26.59 5.68 20.25
C GLU A 121 -26.52 6.04 18.76
N GLU A 122 -26.34 7.32 18.43
CA GLU A 122 -26.21 7.75 17.03
C GLU A 122 -24.96 7.17 16.36
N LYS A 123 -23.86 7.03 17.10
CA LYS A 123 -22.66 6.36 16.61
C LYS A 123 -22.92 4.90 16.29
N LYS A 124 -23.65 4.18 17.14
CA LYS A 124 -24.04 2.78 16.87
C LYS A 124 -24.97 2.66 15.68
N GLU A 125 -25.97 3.52 15.55
CA GLU A 125 -26.87 3.52 14.37
C GLU A 125 -26.08 3.74 13.06
N ARG A 126 -25.11 4.65 13.08
CA ARG A 126 -24.22 4.88 11.94
C ARG A 126 -23.29 3.69 11.67
N GLN A 127 -22.79 3.03 12.72
CA GLN A 127 -22.02 1.80 12.60
C GLN A 127 -22.84 0.72 11.88
N GLU A 128 -24.08 0.48 12.29
CA GLU A 128 -24.99 -0.48 11.66
C GLU A 128 -25.26 -0.13 10.18
N CYS A 129 -25.51 1.15 9.89
CA CYS A 129 -25.68 1.62 8.52
C CYS A 129 -24.43 1.37 7.66
N ALA A 130 -23.24 1.63 8.21
CA ALA A 130 -21.98 1.35 7.52
C ALA A 130 -21.79 -0.15 7.26
N GLN A 131 -22.18 -1.02 8.19
CA GLN A 131 -22.13 -2.48 8.01
C GLN A 131 -23.06 -2.93 6.86
N GLN A 132 -24.24 -2.31 6.70
CA GLN A 132 -25.12 -2.59 5.55
C GLN A 132 -24.49 -2.19 4.22
N PHE A 133 -23.82 -1.02 4.15
CA PHE A 133 -23.09 -0.62 2.94
C PHE A 133 -21.95 -1.57 2.63
N LYS A 134 -21.17 -1.98 3.64
CA LYS A 134 -20.12 -3.00 3.51
C LYS A 134 -20.68 -4.30 2.93
N GLU A 135 -21.82 -4.79 3.46
CA GLU A 135 -22.40 -6.06 2.99
C GLU A 135 -22.92 -5.97 1.55
N LYS A 136 -23.54 -4.85 1.16
CA LYS A 136 -23.88 -4.60 -0.25
C LYS A 136 -22.61 -4.55 -1.11
N GLY A 137 -21.54 -3.92 -0.63
CA GLY A 137 -20.25 -3.90 -1.31
C GLY A 137 -19.68 -5.31 -1.52
N ASN A 138 -19.80 -6.18 -0.51
CA ASN A 138 -19.41 -7.58 -0.60
C ASN A 138 -20.22 -8.33 -1.67
N GLN A 139 -21.53 -8.07 -1.77
CA GLN A 139 -22.40 -8.66 -2.79
C GLN A 139 -21.99 -8.22 -4.21
N GLU A 140 -21.77 -6.92 -4.43
CA GLU A 140 -21.29 -6.41 -5.72
C GLU A 140 -19.89 -6.94 -6.06
N PHE A 141 -19.02 -7.09 -5.07
CA PHE A 141 -17.68 -7.66 -5.25
C PHE A 141 -17.75 -9.11 -5.72
N LYS A 142 -18.60 -9.93 -5.08
CA LYS A 142 -18.89 -11.31 -5.48
C LYS A 142 -19.50 -11.39 -6.88
N ALA A 143 -20.32 -10.41 -7.26
CA ALA A 143 -20.91 -10.30 -8.59
C ALA A 143 -19.90 -9.85 -9.67
N GLY A 144 -18.68 -9.47 -9.29
CA GLY A 144 -17.64 -8.97 -10.21
C GLY A 144 -17.77 -7.48 -10.55
N ASN A 145 -18.73 -6.77 -9.94
CA ASN A 145 -18.96 -5.34 -10.13
C ASN A 145 -18.02 -4.53 -9.23
N PHE A 146 -16.71 -4.62 -9.49
CA PHE A 146 -15.68 -4.08 -8.58
C PHE A 146 -15.76 -2.56 -8.39
N GLN A 147 -16.16 -1.81 -9.42
CA GLN A 147 -16.32 -0.35 -9.32
C GLN A 147 -17.46 0.02 -8.36
N GLU A 148 -18.56 -0.74 -8.37
CA GLU A 148 -19.70 -0.47 -7.51
C GLU A 148 -19.49 -0.98 -6.10
N ALA A 149 -18.79 -2.10 -5.95
CA ALA A 149 -18.25 -2.53 -4.66
C ALA A 149 -17.37 -1.44 -4.02
N MET A 150 -16.44 -0.86 -4.78
CA MET A 150 -15.56 0.22 -4.32
C MET A 150 -16.36 1.44 -3.84
N LYS A 151 -17.36 1.90 -4.62
CA LYS A 151 -18.24 3.01 -4.19
C LYS A 151 -19.00 2.70 -2.90
N LEU A 152 -19.50 1.47 -2.76
CA LEU A 152 -20.22 1.04 -1.56
C LEU A 152 -19.32 0.98 -0.32
N TYR A 153 -18.07 0.51 -0.47
CA TYR A 153 -17.10 0.55 0.62
C TYR A 153 -16.70 1.99 0.99
N SER A 154 -16.55 2.89 0.01
CA SER A 154 -16.31 4.32 0.30
C SER A 154 -17.48 4.94 1.08
N LYS A 155 -18.73 4.62 0.71
CA LYS A 155 -19.91 5.04 1.49
C LYS A 155 -19.93 4.45 2.89
N ALA A 156 -19.52 3.19 3.05
CA ALA A 156 -19.39 2.56 4.35
C ALA A 156 -18.38 3.33 5.23
N LEU A 157 -17.21 3.69 4.69
CA LEU A 157 -16.19 4.47 5.38
C LEU A 157 -16.64 5.90 5.73
N GLN A 158 -17.45 6.55 4.90
CA GLN A 158 -18.05 7.86 5.20
C GLN A 158 -19.16 7.79 6.25
N THR A 159 -19.78 6.63 6.42
CA THR A 159 -20.86 6.46 7.38
C THR A 159 -20.29 6.03 8.74
N CYS A 160 -19.30 5.14 8.73
CA CYS A 160 -18.72 4.52 9.91
C CYS A 160 -17.99 5.55 10.79
N PRO A 161 -18.40 5.71 12.07
CA PRO A 161 -17.69 6.58 13.01
C PRO A 161 -16.22 6.15 13.21
N LEU A 162 -15.35 7.12 13.51
CA LEU A 162 -13.91 6.90 13.73
C LEU A 162 -13.65 6.06 14.98
N ALA A 163 -14.55 6.08 15.98
CA ALA A 163 -14.48 5.23 17.16
C ALA A 163 -14.44 3.71 16.83
N PHE A 164 -14.94 3.28 15.67
CA PHE A 164 -14.98 1.87 15.27
C PHE A 164 -13.81 1.50 14.36
N SER A 165 -12.58 1.63 14.87
CA SER A 165 -11.35 1.40 14.10
C SER A 165 -11.27 0.02 13.43
N LYS A 166 -11.72 -1.04 14.11
CA LYS A 166 -11.72 -2.41 13.57
C LYS A 166 -12.65 -2.55 12.35
N ASP A 167 -13.85 -1.98 12.43
CA ASP A 167 -14.81 -2.01 11.33
C ASP A 167 -14.29 -1.23 10.13
N ARG A 168 -13.73 -0.05 10.38
CA ARG A 168 -13.08 0.77 9.35
C ARG A 168 -11.91 0.03 8.70
N ALA A 169 -11.06 -0.65 9.47
CA ALA A 169 -9.95 -1.46 8.94
C ALA A 169 -10.45 -2.53 7.96
N ILE A 170 -11.57 -3.20 8.29
CA ILE A 170 -12.23 -4.17 7.40
C ILE A 170 -12.70 -3.49 6.10
N MET A 171 -13.37 -2.34 6.20
CA MET A 171 -13.89 -1.61 5.05
C MET A 171 -12.76 -1.12 4.11
N TYR A 172 -11.68 -0.55 4.65
CA TYR A 172 -10.49 -0.20 3.87
C TYR A 172 -9.90 -1.42 3.16
N SER A 173 -9.73 -2.54 3.87
CA SER A 173 -9.16 -3.75 3.26
C SER A 173 -10.04 -4.36 2.17
N ASN A 174 -11.38 -4.27 2.32
CA ASN A 174 -12.31 -4.71 1.28
C ASN A 174 -12.30 -3.78 0.06
N ARG A 175 -12.14 -2.47 0.28
CA ARG A 175 -11.95 -1.50 -0.82
C ARG A 175 -10.60 -1.69 -1.53
N ALA A 176 -9.52 -2.00 -0.79
CA ALA A 176 -8.25 -2.41 -1.36
C ALA A 176 -8.40 -3.62 -2.28
N ALA A 177 -9.17 -4.64 -1.86
CA ALA A 177 -9.47 -5.79 -2.69
C ALA A 177 -10.17 -5.39 -4.00
N ALA A 178 -11.15 -4.48 -3.95
CA ALA A 178 -11.81 -3.96 -5.15
C ALA A 178 -10.82 -3.24 -6.08
N PHE A 179 -9.93 -2.41 -5.52
CA PHE A 179 -8.87 -1.75 -6.30
C PHE A 179 -7.87 -2.73 -6.92
N MET A 180 -7.48 -3.81 -6.22
CA MET A 180 -6.64 -4.88 -6.78
C MET A 180 -7.28 -5.50 -8.01
N ARG A 181 -8.60 -5.80 -7.95
CA ARG A 181 -9.35 -6.36 -9.08
C ARG A 181 -9.47 -5.40 -10.26
N MET A 182 -9.44 -4.09 -9.99
CA MET A 182 -9.40 -3.03 -11.00
C MET A 182 -7.96 -2.67 -11.46
N GLN A 183 -6.93 -3.38 -10.98
CA GLN A 183 -5.52 -3.10 -11.24
C GLN A 183 -5.05 -1.71 -10.80
N LYS A 184 -5.75 -1.07 -9.86
CA LYS A 184 -5.38 0.22 -9.26
C LYS A 184 -4.45 -0.01 -8.06
N ASN A 185 -3.25 -0.53 -8.34
CA ASN A 185 -2.33 -1.02 -7.29
C ASN A 185 -1.97 0.05 -6.26
N LYS A 186 -1.68 1.30 -6.68
CA LYS A 186 -1.32 2.40 -5.78
C LYS A 186 -2.42 2.68 -4.73
N LYS A 187 -3.66 2.85 -5.18
CA LYS A 187 -4.82 3.04 -4.28
C LYS A 187 -5.07 1.83 -3.38
N ALA A 188 -4.86 0.62 -3.90
CA ALA A 188 -4.99 -0.59 -3.10
C ALA A 188 -3.93 -0.68 -1.98
N ILE A 189 -2.71 -0.21 -2.24
CA ILE A 189 -1.64 -0.12 -1.23
C ILE A 189 -2.04 0.90 -0.16
N GLU A 190 -2.50 2.10 -0.57
CA GLU A 190 -2.95 3.15 0.35
C GLU A 190 -4.04 2.63 1.29
N ASP A 191 -5.09 2.01 0.76
CA ASP A 191 -6.16 1.42 1.57
C ASP A 191 -5.66 0.29 2.48
N SER A 192 -4.73 -0.55 2.00
CA SER A 192 -4.15 -1.60 2.84
C SER A 192 -3.30 -1.01 3.97
N CYS A 193 -2.59 0.09 3.73
CA CYS A 193 -1.88 0.83 4.76
C CYS A 193 -2.85 1.43 5.78
N SER A 194 -3.91 2.14 5.36
CA SER A 194 -4.90 2.70 6.28
C SER A 194 -5.59 1.61 7.11
N ALA A 195 -5.85 0.44 6.53
CA ALA A 195 -6.37 -0.70 7.29
C ALA A 195 -5.40 -1.16 8.40
N LEU A 196 -4.09 -1.17 8.13
CA LEU A 196 -3.05 -1.58 9.07
C LEU A 196 -2.69 -0.50 10.10
N GLU A 197 -2.89 0.78 9.77
CA GLU A 197 -2.82 1.87 10.76
C GLU A 197 -3.91 1.73 11.82
N LEU A 198 -5.10 1.27 11.44
CA LEU A 198 -6.23 1.05 12.33
C LEU A 198 -6.18 -0.30 13.06
N ASN A 199 -5.69 -1.34 12.38
CA ASN A 199 -5.50 -2.68 12.92
C ASN A 199 -4.20 -3.31 12.39
N PRO A 200 -3.07 -3.15 13.10
CA PRO A 200 -1.76 -3.60 12.63
C PRO A 200 -1.66 -5.11 12.37
N ASP A 201 -2.49 -5.90 13.04
CA ASP A 201 -2.49 -7.37 12.96
C ASP A 201 -3.64 -7.88 12.09
N TYR A 202 -4.14 -7.05 11.17
CA TYR A 202 -5.16 -7.49 10.23
C TYR A 202 -4.56 -8.32 9.09
N LEU A 203 -4.59 -9.64 9.25
CA LEU A 203 -3.94 -10.60 8.34
C LEU A 203 -4.32 -10.41 6.86
N LYS A 204 -5.60 -10.16 6.55
CA LYS A 204 -6.06 -9.92 5.17
C LYS A 204 -5.45 -8.65 4.55
N ALA A 205 -5.27 -7.59 5.34
CA ALA A 205 -4.64 -6.36 4.87
C ALA A 205 -3.13 -6.54 4.67
N LEU A 206 -2.45 -7.27 5.57
CA LEU A 206 -1.03 -7.64 5.41
C LEU A 206 -0.81 -8.43 4.10
N LEU A 207 -1.61 -9.48 3.85
CA LEU A 207 -1.50 -10.30 2.65
C LEU A 207 -1.65 -9.46 1.38
N ARG A 208 -2.71 -8.64 1.31
CA ARG A 208 -2.97 -7.76 0.16
C ARG A 208 -1.83 -6.77 -0.08
N ARG A 209 -1.31 -6.16 0.98
CA ARG A 209 -0.20 -5.20 0.87
C ARG A 209 1.10 -5.87 0.42
N ALA A 210 1.42 -7.05 0.95
CA ALA A 210 2.59 -7.83 0.56
C ALA A 210 2.56 -8.21 -0.94
N GLU A 211 1.41 -8.71 -1.42
CA GLU A 211 1.20 -9.04 -2.84
C GLU A 211 1.34 -7.81 -3.74
N LEU A 212 0.79 -6.67 -3.31
CA LEU A 212 0.87 -5.42 -4.05
C LEU A 212 2.29 -4.84 -4.07
N TYR A 213 3.02 -4.90 -2.95
CA TYR A 213 4.42 -4.49 -2.90
C TYR A 213 5.29 -5.34 -3.79
N GLU A 214 5.07 -6.66 -3.83
CA GLU A 214 5.77 -7.53 -4.74
C GLU A 214 5.49 -7.16 -6.21
N LYS A 215 4.23 -6.88 -6.54
CA LYS A 215 3.82 -6.46 -7.90
C LYS A 215 4.43 -5.13 -8.33
N GLU A 216 4.69 -4.23 -7.39
CA GLU A 216 5.32 -2.92 -7.63
C GLU A 216 6.86 -2.93 -7.43
N ASP A 217 7.49 -4.12 -7.40
CA ASP A 217 8.94 -4.33 -7.21
C ASP A 217 9.51 -3.74 -5.89
N LYS A 218 8.65 -3.53 -4.90
CA LYS A 218 9.01 -3.15 -3.52
C LYS A 218 9.30 -4.39 -2.69
N LEU A 219 10.29 -5.16 -3.12
CA LEU A 219 10.53 -6.52 -2.63
C LEU A 219 10.93 -6.56 -1.14
N GLU A 220 11.65 -5.56 -0.65
CA GLU A 220 12.00 -5.45 0.78
C GLU A 220 10.75 -5.27 1.66
N ASP A 221 9.86 -4.35 1.29
CA ASP A 221 8.63 -4.08 2.02
C ASP A 221 7.69 -5.31 1.98
N ALA A 222 7.59 -5.96 0.81
CA ALA A 222 6.84 -7.21 0.65
C ALA A 222 7.36 -8.32 1.58
N LEU A 223 8.69 -8.50 1.63
CA LEU A 223 9.31 -9.50 2.49
C LEU A 223 9.05 -9.23 3.97
N GLN A 224 9.03 -7.96 4.39
CA GLN A 224 8.69 -7.60 5.76
C GLN A 224 7.26 -8.01 6.12
N ASP A 225 6.28 -7.69 5.26
CA ASP A 225 4.89 -8.08 5.48
C ASP A 225 4.72 -9.61 5.48
N TYR A 226 5.34 -10.32 4.53
CA TYR A 226 5.29 -11.79 4.51
C TYR A 226 5.90 -12.44 5.75
N LYS A 227 6.99 -11.90 6.29
CA LYS A 227 7.56 -12.39 7.55
C LYS A 227 6.58 -12.22 8.70
N LYS A 228 5.96 -11.04 8.82
CA LYS A 228 4.94 -10.79 9.85
C LYS A 228 3.75 -11.75 9.72
N ILE A 229 3.29 -12.02 8.49
CA ILE A 229 2.23 -12.98 8.22
C ILE A 229 2.61 -14.39 8.69
N VAL A 230 3.84 -14.84 8.40
CA VAL A 230 4.32 -16.18 8.82
C VAL A 230 4.49 -16.26 10.34
N GLU A 231 4.89 -15.19 11.00
CA GLU A 231 4.98 -15.11 12.47
C GLU A 231 3.59 -15.24 13.12
N MET A 232 2.59 -14.60 12.54
CA MET A 232 1.21 -14.61 13.05
C MET A 232 0.47 -15.92 12.71
N ASP A 233 0.62 -16.38 11.48
CA ASP A 233 -0.01 -17.59 10.96
C ASP A 233 0.99 -18.39 10.10
N PRO A 234 1.71 -19.34 10.72
CA PRO A 234 2.64 -20.20 10.01
C PRO A 234 2.00 -21.11 8.97
N SER A 235 0.67 -21.25 8.92
CA SER A 235 -0.03 -22.09 7.94
C SER A 235 -0.11 -21.44 6.57
N GLN A 236 0.05 -20.12 6.47
CA GLN A 236 -0.01 -19.36 5.22
C GLN A 236 1.09 -19.76 4.23
N HIS A 237 0.75 -20.67 3.32
CA HIS A 237 1.68 -21.25 2.35
C HIS A 237 2.31 -20.21 1.42
N GLY A 238 1.50 -19.29 0.87
CA GLY A 238 1.96 -18.23 -0.03
C GLY A 238 3.01 -17.33 0.62
N ALA A 239 2.78 -16.91 1.88
CA ALA A 239 3.71 -16.09 2.62
C ALA A 239 5.05 -16.81 2.90
N ARG A 240 5.01 -18.09 3.29
CA ARG A 240 6.22 -18.90 3.47
C ARG A 240 7.02 -19.04 2.17
N ALA A 241 6.34 -19.31 1.06
CA ALA A 241 6.99 -19.41 -0.25
C ALA A 241 7.66 -18.08 -0.65
N ALA A 242 6.98 -16.95 -0.43
CA ALA A 242 7.53 -15.63 -0.68
C ALA A 242 8.76 -15.35 0.20
N CYS A 243 8.73 -15.69 1.50
CA CYS A 243 9.88 -15.54 2.39
C CYS A 243 11.13 -16.31 1.95
N LEU A 244 10.96 -17.44 1.24
CA LEU A 244 12.08 -18.21 0.68
C LEU A 244 12.58 -17.63 -0.65
N ARG A 245 11.68 -17.12 -1.49
CA ARG A 245 11.99 -16.63 -2.84
C ARG A 245 12.55 -15.22 -2.86
N LEU A 246 11.92 -14.28 -2.15
CA LEU A 246 12.22 -12.85 -2.24
C LEU A 246 13.66 -12.48 -1.88
N PRO A 247 14.33 -13.08 -0.87
CA PRO A 247 15.72 -12.72 -0.55
C PRO A 247 16.68 -12.85 -1.73
N GLY A 248 16.56 -13.92 -2.53
CA GLY A 248 17.39 -14.10 -3.71
C GLY A 248 17.11 -13.06 -4.80
N GLN A 249 15.85 -12.70 -5.01
CA GLN A 249 15.47 -11.66 -5.97
C GLN A 249 15.94 -10.26 -5.54
N ILE A 250 15.89 -9.96 -4.25
CA ILE A 250 16.42 -8.71 -3.68
C ILE A 250 17.94 -8.62 -3.90
N GLU A 251 18.66 -9.71 -3.64
CA GLU A 251 20.12 -9.76 -3.85
C GLU A 251 20.46 -9.58 -5.34
N GLU A 252 19.81 -10.30 -6.24
CA GLU A 252 20.01 -10.17 -7.69
C GLU A 252 19.72 -8.74 -8.18
N ARG A 253 18.60 -8.14 -7.75
CA ARG A 253 18.25 -6.74 -8.07
C ARG A 253 19.34 -5.79 -7.56
N ASN A 254 19.82 -5.99 -6.34
CA ASN A 254 20.87 -5.16 -5.73
C ASN A 254 22.20 -5.25 -6.46
N GLU A 255 22.61 -6.45 -6.87
CA GLU A 255 23.82 -6.65 -7.66
C GLU A 255 23.72 -5.97 -9.04
N LYS A 256 22.58 -6.10 -9.71
CA LYS A 256 22.32 -5.45 -10.99
C LYS A 256 22.37 -3.93 -10.87
N LEU A 257 21.65 -3.35 -9.89
CA LEU A 257 21.67 -1.91 -9.64
C LEU A 257 23.09 -1.41 -9.32
N LYS A 258 23.84 -2.16 -8.50
CA LYS A 258 25.24 -1.84 -8.19
C LYS A 258 26.13 -1.84 -9.44
N ALA A 259 25.97 -2.82 -10.33
CA ALA A 259 26.72 -2.89 -11.57
C ALA A 259 26.39 -1.70 -12.51
N GLU A 260 25.11 -1.36 -12.65
CA GLU A 260 24.66 -0.21 -13.44
C GLU A 260 25.17 1.12 -12.87
N MET A 261 25.12 1.30 -11.55
CA MET A 261 25.65 2.49 -10.88
C MET A 261 27.17 2.61 -11.05
N MET A 262 27.91 1.51 -10.91
CA MET A 262 29.35 1.49 -11.16
C MET A 262 29.69 1.83 -12.62
N GLY A 263 28.90 1.36 -13.58
CA GLY A 263 29.02 1.74 -14.99
C GLY A 263 28.86 3.25 -15.19
N LYS A 264 27.76 3.82 -14.70
CA LYS A 264 27.48 5.27 -14.78
C LYS A 264 28.58 6.12 -14.12
N LEU A 265 29.10 5.68 -12.97
CA LEU A 265 30.21 6.34 -12.29
C LEU A 265 31.52 6.28 -13.10
N LYS A 266 31.80 5.15 -13.75
CA LYS A 266 32.94 5.02 -14.65
C LYS A 266 32.82 5.94 -15.85
N ASP A 267 31.64 6.01 -16.48
CA ASP A 267 31.40 6.88 -17.63
C ASP A 267 31.57 8.36 -17.26
N LEU A 268 31.06 8.77 -16.10
CA LEU A 268 31.26 10.12 -15.57
C LEU A 268 32.75 10.42 -15.32
N GLY A 269 33.48 9.49 -14.71
CA GLY A 269 34.92 9.62 -14.51
C GLY A 269 35.68 9.73 -15.84
N ASN A 270 35.33 8.92 -16.82
CA ASN A 270 35.92 8.95 -18.16
C ASN A 270 35.63 10.26 -18.90
N MET A 271 34.45 10.85 -18.71
CA MET A 271 34.13 12.16 -19.28
C MET A 271 35.09 13.26 -18.78
N ILE A 272 35.45 13.23 -17.50
CA ILE A 272 36.40 14.18 -16.90
C ILE A 272 37.85 13.89 -17.31
N LEU A 273 38.20 12.61 -17.44
CA LEU A 273 39.57 12.17 -17.69
C LEU A 273 39.97 12.19 -19.17
N LYS A 274 39.02 12.07 -20.09
CA LYS A 274 39.26 11.99 -21.53
C LYS A 274 40.03 13.20 -22.10
N PRO A 275 39.76 14.48 -21.73
CA PRO A 275 40.56 15.63 -22.18
C PRO A 275 42.04 15.56 -21.77
N PHE A 276 42.37 14.77 -20.75
CA PHE A 276 43.74 14.56 -20.26
C PHE A 276 44.39 13.30 -20.84
N GLY A 277 43.72 12.61 -21.78
CA GLY A 277 44.20 11.32 -22.32
C GLY A 277 44.15 10.19 -21.29
N LEU A 278 43.28 10.30 -20.28
CA LEU A 278 43.13 9.35 -19.20
C LEU A 278 41.74 8.68 -19.22
N SER A 279 41.65 7.54 -18.55
CA SER A 279 40.44 6.75 -18.29
C SER A 279 40.46 6.26 -16.85
N THR A 280 39.29 5.97 -16.30
CA THR A 280 39.10 5.28 -15.02
C THR A 280 39.80 3.91 -15.00
N ASP A 281 39.99 3.29 -16.16
CA ASP A 281 40.73 2.02 -16.27
C ASP A 281 42.25 2.19 -16.07
N ASN A 282 42.78 3.42 -16.16
CA ASN A 282 44.18 3.69 -15.82
C ASN A 282 44.43 3.63 -14.31
N PHE A 283 43.39 3.65 -13.47
CA PHE A 283 43.51 3.63 -12.01
C PHE A 283 43.05 2.27 -11.48
N GLN A 284 43.99 1.38 -11.17
CA GLN A 284 43.72 0.03 -10.65
C GLN A 284 43.71 0.03 -9.13
N MET A 285 42.56 -0.27 -8.53
CA MET A 285 42.45 -0.53 -7.09
C MET A 285 42.93 -1.94 -6.75
N GLN A 286 43.84 -2.06 -5.78
CA GLN A 286 44.22 -3.32 -5.15
C GLN A 286 43.90 -3.28 -3.67
N LYS A 287 43.14 -4.27 -3.19
CA LYS A 287 42.83 -4.44 -1.77
C LYS A 287 43.90 -5.33 -1.14
N ASP A 288 44.54 -4.86 -0.08
CA ASP A 288 45.46 -5.66 0.72
C ASP A 288 44.67 -6.70 1.54
N PRO A 289 44.91 -8.01 1.37
CA PRO A 289 44.19 -9.07 2.08
C PRO A 289 44.39 -9.06 3.60
N GLN A 290 45.49 -8.52 4.12
CA GLN A 290 45.81 -8.53 5.55
C GLN A 290 45.27 -7.32 6.29
N SER A 291 45.38 -6.13 5.69
CA SER A 291 44.95 -4.87 6.33
C SER A 291 43.55 -4.43 5.92
N GLY A 292 43.00 -5.00 4.84
CA GLY A 292 41.75 -4.54 4.24
C GLY A 292 41.83 -3.16 3.57
N SER A 293 43.03 -2.54 3.58
CA SER A 293 43.27 -1.23 2.99
C SER A 293 43.28 -1.28 1.46
N TYR A 294 42.89 -0.19 0.81
CA TYR A 294 42.88 -0.06 -0.65
C TYR A 294 44.05 0.80 -1.11
N SER A 295 44.89 0.27 -2.01
CA SER A 295 45.90 1.03 -2.73
C SER A 295 45.44 1.29 -4.17
N VAL A 296 45.68 2.50 -4.68
CA VAL A 296 45.35 2.87 -6.07
C VAL A 296 46.64 2.97 -6.85
N ASN A 297 46.82 2.09 -7.84
CA ASN A 297 47.96 2.08 -8.73
C ASN A 297 47.58 2.66 -10.09
N PHE A 298 48.37 3.60 -10.59
CA PHE A 298 48.18 4.15 -11.92
C PHE A 298 48.97 3.36 -12.96
N LYS A 299 48.30 2.92 -14.03
CA LYS A 299 48.91 2.28 -15.20
C LYS A 299 48.48 2.99 -16.47
N GLN A 300 49.44 3.62 -17.13
CA GLN A 300 49.23 4.25 -18.42
C GLN A 300 49.44 3.20 -19.52
N ASN A 301 48.41 2.89 -20.32
CA ASN A 301 48.60 2.07 -21.51
C ASN A 301 49.36 2.90 -22.54
N VAL A 302 50.66 2.65 -22.66
CA VAL A 302 51.55 3.31 -23.63
C VAL A 302 51.33 2.68 -24.99
N ASN A 303 50.21 2.98 -25.67
CA ASN A 303 50.00 2.64 -27.09
C ASN A 303 48.92 3.56 -27.69
N ALA A 304 49.32 4.77 -28.07
CA ALA A 304 48.63 5.60 -29.05
C ALA A 304 49.67 6.57 -29.63
N THR A 305 50.42 6.09 -30.62
CA THR A 305 51.06 6.93 -31.65
C THR A 305 50.07 7.18 -32.77
#